data_AF-G8YB63-F1
#
_entry.id   AF-G8YB63-F1
#
_cell.length_a   1.000
_cell.length_b   1.000
_cell.length_c   1.000
_cell.angle_alpha   90.00
_cell.angle_beta   90.00
_cell.angle_gamma   90.00
#
_symmetry.space_group_name_H-M   'P 1'
#
loop_
_entity.id
_entity.type
_entity.pdbx_description
1 polymer ?
#
loop_
_entity_poly.entity_id
_entity_poly.type
_entity_poly.pdbx_seq_one_letter_code
_entity_poly.pdbx_strand_id
1 'polypeptide(L)'
;MGKPYATEALNELQREIEAKDPADVLQFCANFFNAKLELQRASLWRQQAKAEAAGLTLFPDVKVVTNLGVGGVSSANGRQPSFKSPFGVNDPHSTHEGDTAGPSSAASQGLFKGSFERQGESLHRADKGLDTQGAGPPNASEPSGTSKDDSHNIPVAFNANRRTSVSAEALDPDRFKQDSWKPPKNNLSEAQKNELAKTLSNNFLFNQLDNQSKRTVADALTKKSFKQGDEIIRQGDAGDYFYIIGKGIVDFYINGNHNSSSGEGSSFGELALMYNSPRAATAKAASEEVICWALDRLTFRRILLEGTFNRRLMYEAFLTDVKVLSGLSNQERSKLADALTTEIYEKGDKIVKEGEKGENFFFIEKGSCHVIKEGKGVVKKLGKGDYFGEVALLNDLPRQATVEALDTVIVATLGKSGFTRLLGPAVEVLKSQDPTHQTAQSAN
;
A
#
# COMPACT_ATOMS: atom_id res chain seq x y z
N MET A 1 -19.36 -7.62 8.34
CA MET A 1 -20.07 -8.83 7.86
C MET A 1 -19.09 -10.00 7.95
N GLY A 2 -19.17 -10.80 9.03
CA GLY A 2 -18.29 -11.96 9.23
C GLY A 2 -18.60 -13.05 8.20
N LYS A 3 -17.57 -13.72 7.66
CA LYS A 3 -17.73 -14.75 6.63
C LYS A 3 -18.45 -15.97 7.23
N PRO A 4 -19.70 -16.29 6.84
CA PRO A 4 -20.51 -17.34 7.47
C PRO A 4 -19.87 -18.74 7.44
N TYR A 5 -19.04 -18.99 6.42
CA TYR A 5 -18.31 -20.25 6.24
C TYR A 5 -17.29 -20.58 7.35
N ALA A 6 -16.66 -19.56 7.95
CA ALA A 6 -15.65 -19.80 8.98
C ALA A 6 -16.32 -20.30 10.27
N THR A 7 -17.48 -19.74 10.60
CA THR A 7 -18.26 -20.10 11.79
C THR A 7 -18.82 -21.51 11.68
N GLU A 8 -19.27 -21.92 10.49
CA GLU A 8 -19.82 -23.26 10.26
C GLU A 8 -18.77 -24.37 10.38
N ALA A 9 -17.58 -24.17 9.81
CA ALA A 9 -16.50 -25.16 9.90
C ALA A 9 -15.96 -25.33 11.33
N LEU A 10 -15.92 -24.25 12.12
CA LEU A 10 -15.51 -24.30 13.52
C LEU A 10 -16.57 -25.00 14.39
N ASN A 11 -17.86 -24.77 14.12
CA ASN A 11 -18.94 -25.45 14.84
C ASN A 11 -18.97 -26.97 14.55
N GLU A 12 -18.61 -27.38 13.33
CA GLU A 12 -18.48 -28.79 12.99
C GLU A 12 -17.27 -29.45 13.66
N LEU A 13 -16.13 -28.77 13.68
CA LEU A 13 -14.94 -29.21 14.42
C LEU A 13 -15.24 -29.38 15.91
N GLN A 14 -15.91 -28.40 16.53
CA GLN A 14 -16.31 -28.44 17.93
C GLN A 14 -17.14 -29.70 18.23
N ARG A 15 -18.11 -30.02 17.37
CA ARG A 15 -18.96 -31.21 17.50
C ARG A 15 -18.15 -32.51 17.37
N GLU A 16 -17.19 -32.56 16.46
CA GLU A 16 -16.35 -33.75 16.28
C GLU A 16 -15.36 -33.97 17.44
N ILE A 17 -14.83 -32.90 18.03
CA ILE A 17 -14.00 -32.99 19.23
C ILE A 17 -14.81 -33.51 20.40
N GLU A 18 -16.01 -32.96 20.64
CA GLU A 18 -16.91 -33.40 21.72
C GLU A 18 -17.37 -34.86 21.53
N ALA A 19 -17.53 -35.31 20.29
CA ALA A 19 -17.96 -36.68 20.01
C ALA A 19 -16.85 -37.73 20.12
N LYS A 20 -15.61 -37.39 19.73
CA LYS A 20 -14.49 -38.34 19.64
C LYS A 20 -13.51 -38.25 20.80
N ASP A 21 -13.61 -37.20 21.62
CA ASP A 21 -12.76 -36.90 22.79
C ASP A 21 -11.27 -37.23 22.56
N PRO A 22 -10.61 -36.59 21.57
CA PRO A 22 -9.26 -36.94 21.19
C PRO A 22 -8.25 -36.54 22.27
N ALA A 23 -7.35 -37.46 22.62
CA ALA A 23 -6.28 -37.21 23.59
C ALA A 23 -5.31 -36.09 23.16
N ASP A 24 -5.10 -35.93 21.85
CA ASP A 24 -4.36 -34.79 21.27
C ASP A 24 -5.30 -33.96 20.39
N VAL A 25 -5.88 -32.93 21.02
CA VAL A 25 -6.84 -32.03 20.37
C VAL A 25 -6.17 -31.24 19.23
N LEU A 26 -4.89 -30.87 19.36
CA LEU A 26 -4.21 -30.04 18.36
C LEU A 26 -3.93 -30.84 17.08
N GLN A 27 -3.41 -32.07 17.22
CA GLN A 27 -3.21 -32.96 16.08
C GLN A 27 -4.54 -33.35 15.43
N PHE A 28 -5.59 -33.57 16.23
CA PHE A 28 -6.93 -33.84 15.72
C PHE A 28 -7.47 -32.67 14.88
N CYS A 29 -7.33 -31.43 15.36
CA CYS A 29 -7.72 -30.23 14.60
C CYS A 29 -6.98 -30.15 13.26
N ALA A 30 -5.66 -30.39 13.26
CA ALA A 30 -4.85 -30.36 12.05
C ALA A 30 -5.33 -31.41 11.03
N ASN A 31 -5.57 -32.64 11.48
CA ASN A 31 -6.05 -33.73 10.65
C ASN A 31 -7.45 -33.45 10.09
N PHE A 32 -8.35 -32.88 10.90
CA PHE A 32 -9.70 -32.50 10.48
C PHE A 32 -9.68 -31.52 9.31
N PHE A 33 -8.88 -30.45 9.39
CA PHE A 33 -8.79 -29.47 8.31
C PHE A 33 -8.12 -30.04 7.06
N ASN A 34 -7.11 -30.91 7.22
CA ASN A 34 -6.48 -31.59 6.09
C ASN A 34 -7.47 -32.51 5.36
N ALA A 35 -8.24 -33.34 6.08
CA ALA A 35 -9.25 -34.21 5.51
C ALA A 35 -10.37 -33.40 4.80
N LYS A 36 -10.81 -32.29 5.40
CA LYS A 36 -11.81 -31.41 4.78
C LYS A 36 -11.29 -30.75 3.50
N LEU A 37 -10.01 -30.36 3.47
CA LEU A 37 -9.36 -29.82 2.29
C LEU A 37 -9.24 -30.87 1.17
N GLU A 38 -8.90 -32.11 1.51
CA GLU A 38 -8.86 -33.23 0.56
C GLU A 38 -10.24 -33.52 -0.05
N LEU A 39 -11.30 -33.53 0.76
CA LEU A 39 -12.67 -33.70 0.27
C LEU A 39 -13.07 -32.58 -0.69
N GLN A 40 -12.72 -31.33 -0.38
CA GLN A 40 -12.96 -30.20 -1.28
C GLN A 40 -12.20 -30.36 -2.61
N ARG A 41 -10.93 -30.79 -2.55
CA ARG A 41 -10.13 -31.07 -3.75
C ARG A 41 -10.78 -32.17 -4.58
N ALA A 42 -11.19 -33.27 -3.98
CA ALA A 42 -11.86 -34.37 -4.69
C ALA A 42 -13.18 -33.94 -5.34
N SER A 43 -13.96 -33.08 -4.66
CA SER A 43 -15.20 -32.51 -5.21
C SER A 43 -14.92 -31.65 -6.45
N LEU A 44 -13.90 -30.79 -6.40
CA LEU A 44 -13.48 -29.97 -7.55
C LEU A 44 -12.98 -30.82 -8.72
N TRP A 45 -12.22 -31.89 -8.44
CA TRP A 45 -11.78 -32.83 -9.48
C TRP A 45 -12.95 -33.52 -10.18
N ARG A 46 -14.04 -33.84 -9.48
CA ARG A 46 -15.25 -34.39 -10.11
C ARG A 46 -15.97 -33.39 -11.02
N GLN A 47 -15.76 -32.09 -10.81
CA GLN A 47 -16.31 -31.02 -11.65
C GLN A 47 -15.47 -30.73 -12.89
N GLN A 48 -14.26 -31.31 -13.00
CA GLN A 48 -13.36 -31.14 -14.13
C GLN A 48 -14.02 -31.49 -15.47
N ALA A 49 -14.74 -32.62 -15.56
CA ALA A 49 -15.41 -33.03 -16.80
C ALA A 49 -16.48 -32.03 -17.26
N LYS A 50 -17.17 -31.37 -16.30
CA LYS A 50 -18.16 -30.33 -16.59
C LYS A 50 -17.50 -29.00 -17.00
N ALA A 51 -16.35 -28.69 -16.44
CA ALA A 51 -15.55 -27.53 -16.82
C ALA A 51 -14.91 -27.71 -18.21
N GLU A 52 -14.41 -28.90 -18.53
CA GLU A 52 -13.86 -29.25 -19.84
C GLU A 52 -14.93 -29.17 -20.93
N ALA A 53 -16.16 -29.62 -20.66
CA ALA A 53 -17.29 -29.45 -21.57
C ALA A 53 -17.67 -27.97 -21.81
N ALA A 54 -17.26 -27.06 -20.90
CA ALA A 54 -17.41 -25.61 -21.04
C ALA A 54 -16.14 -24.92 -21.58
N GLY A 55 -15.15 -25.69 -22.04
CA GLY A 55 -13.87 -25.18 -22.57
C GLY A 55 -12.90 -24.66 -21.49
N LEU A 56 -13.09 -25.04 -20.22
CA LEU A 56 -12.30 -24.58 -19.08
C LEU A 56 -11.49 -25.75 -18.47
N THR A 57 -10.18 -25.58 -18.34
CA THR A 57 -9.31 -26.53 -17.62
C THR A 57 -9.08 -26.04 -16.19
N LEU A 58 -9.72 -26.68 -15.19
CA LEU A 58 -9.55 -26.24 -13.79
C LEU A 58 -8.17 -26.60 -13.21
N PHE A 59 -7.54 -27.65 -13.73
CA PHE A 59 -6.24 -28.15 -13.28
C PHE A 59 -5.30 -28.42 -14.47
N PRO A 60 -4.53 -27.42 -14.94
CA PRO A 60 -3.56 -27.62 -16.00
C PRO A 60 -2.39 -28.53 -15.56
N ASP A 61 -1.92 -29.39 -16.48
CA ASP A 61 -0.86 -30.37 -16.23
C ASP A 61 0.51 -29.66 -16.15
N VAL A 62 1.22 -29.79 -15.03
CA VAL A 62 2.52 -29.13 -14.81
C VAL A 62 3.63 -29.96 -15.46
N LYS A 63 3.66 -29.99 -16.80
CA LYS A 63 4.79 -30.58 -17.56
C LYS A 63 5.76 -29.54 -18.13
N VAL A 64 5.51 -28.24 -17.90
CA VAL A 64 6.33 -27.14 -18.45
C VAL A 64 7.07 -26.37 -17.36
N VAL A 65 7.60 -27.06 -16.35
CA VAL A 65 8.63 -26.50 -15.46
C VAL A 65 9.75 -27.51 -15.30
N THR A 66 10.50 -27.73 -16.37
CA THR A 66 11.82 -28.37 -16.30
C THR A 66 12.78 -27.53 -17.11
N ASN A 67 13.62 -26.75 -16.40
CA ASN A 67 15.09 -26.83 -16.40
C ASN A 67 15.77 -25.46 -16.20
N LEU A 68 15.78 -24.96 -14.96
CA LEU A 68 16.84 -24.07 -14.46
C LEU A 68 17.25 -24.63 -13.08
N GLY A 69 18.45 -25.19 -13.04
CA GLY A 69 18.78 -26.32 -12.17
C GLY A 69 18.88 -26.01 -10.68
N VAL A 70 18.39 -26.96 -9.87
CA VAL A 70 18.99 -27.49 -8.64
C VAL A 70 18.37 -28.89 -8.42
N GLY A 71 19.21 -29.91 -8.18
CA GLY A 71 18.90 -31.16 -7.45
C GLY A 71 17.66 -31.97 -7.86
N GLY A 72 17.88 -33.09 -8.56
CA GLY A 72 16.82 -33.99 -9.01
C GLY A 72 16.02 -34.65 -7.89
N VAL A 73 14.69 -34.70 -8.08
CA VAL A 73 13.80 -35.68 -7.47
C VAL A 73 12.96 -36.27 -8.59
N SER A 74 13.16 -37.56 -8.86
CA SER A 74 12.42 -38.32 -9.85
C SER A 74 10.95 -38.42 -9.44
N SER A 75 10.05 -37.89 -10.27
CA SER A 75 8.61 -38.02 -10.08
C SER A 75 8.16 -39.40 -10.57
N ALA A 76 7.96 -40.33 -9.62
CA ALA A 76 7.21 -41.55 -9.88
C ALA A 76 5.72 -41.30 -9.56
N ASN A 77 4.88 -41.67 -10.53
CA ASN A 77 3.41 -41.53 -10.60
C ASN A 77 2.87 -40.15 -11.01
N GLY A 78 2.69 -40.01 -12.34
CA GLY A 78 2.13 -38.86 -13.05
C GLY A 78 0.63 -38.63 -12.88
N ARG A 79 0.16 -38.50 -11.64
CA ARG A 79 -1.16 -37.94 -11.32
C ARG A 79 -1.08 -37.29 -9.95
N GLN A 80 -0.55 -36.06 -9.84
CA GLN A 80 -0.93 -35.05 -8.84
C GLN A 80 -0.32 -33.68 -9.19
N PRO A 81 -1.09 -32.58 -9.14
CA PRO A 81 -0.50 -31.24 -9.20
C PRO A 81 0.23 -30.95 -7.88
N SER A 82 1.36 -30.24 -7.98
CA SER A 82 2.27 -29.89 -6.90
C SER A 82 1.61 -28.97 -5.86
N PHE A 83 0.93 -29.55 -4.89
CA PHE A 83 0.52 -28.90 -3.64
C PHE A 83 0.91 -29.80 -2.46
N LYS A 84 2.20 -30.12 -2.36
CA LYS A 84 2.75 -30.67 -1.12
C LYS A 84 3.21 -29.53 -0.21
N SER A 85 2.95 -29.71 1.09
CA SER A 85 3.51 -28.94 2.20
C SER A 85 5.03 -28.75 2.00
N PRO A 86 5.63 -27.62 2.43
CA PRO A 86 7.07 -27.37 2.27
C PRO A 86 7.98 -28.41 2.95
N PHE A 87 7.41 -29.35 3.72
CA PHE A 87 8.12 -30.44 4.39
C PHE A 87 8.24 -31.74 3.57
N GLY A 88 7.66 -31.81 2.37
CA GLY A 88 7.82 -32.98 1.49
C GLY A 88 7.26 -34.28 2.10
N VAL A 89 7.92 -35.41 1.84
CA VAL A 89 7.56 -36.76 2.35
C VAL A 89 7.89 -36.97 3.83
N ASN A 90 8.53 -35.99 4.49
CA ASN A 90 8.87 -36.02 5.91
C ASN A 90 8.01 -35.01 6.68
N ASP A 91 6.69 -35.10 6.53
CA ASP A 91 5.77 -34.34 7.37
C ASP A 91 5.66 -35.07 8.73
N PRO A 92 6.12 -34.47 9.84
CA PRO A 92 6.05 -35.09 11.16
C PRO A 92 4.60 -35.32 11.66
N HIS A 93 3.61 -34.83 10.92
CA HIS A 93 2.19 -34.90 11.26
C HIS A 93 1.36 -35.82 10.34
N SER A 94 1.97 -36.52 9.38
CA SER A 94 1.28 -37.57 8.62
C SER A 94 1.32 -38.92 9.33
N THR A 95 0.18 -39.61 9.40
CA THR A 95 0.09 -40.98 9.91
C THR A 95 0.69 -41.95 8.88
N HIS A 96 1.87 -42.49 9.16
CA HIS A 96 2.50 -43.53 8.35
C HIS A 96 1.91 -44.91 8.68
N GLU A 97 0.87 -45.34 7.96
CA GLU A 97 0.49 -46.76 7.96
C GLU A 97 1.42 -47.52 7.00
N GLY A 98 2.56 -47.99 7.52
CA GLY A 98 3.51 -48.73 6.67
C GLY A 98 4.77 -49.32 7.32
N ASP A 99 5.12 -48.99 8.57
CA ASP A 99 6.36 -49.51 9.17
C ASP A 99 6.11 -50.70 10.10
N THR A 100 6.31 -51.91 9.58
CA THR A 100 6.47 -53.13 10.36
C THR A 100 7.93 -53.63 10.28
N ALA A 101 8.65 -53.38 11.37
CA ALA A 101 9.81 -54.07 11.97
C ALA A 101 10.98 -54.65 11.11
N GLY A 102 12.20 -54.14 11.37
CA GLY A 102 13.49 -54.86 11.22
C GLY A 102 14.71 -53.98 11.54
N PRO A 103 15.73 -54.40 12.33
CA PRO A 103 16.49 -53.51 13.20
C PRO A 103 17.89 -53.12 12.67
N SER A 104 18.34 -51.89 12.91
CA SER A 104 19.72 -51.60 13.33
C SER A 104 19.98 -50.08 13.56
N SER A 105 20.44 -49.78 14.79
CA SER A 105 21.42 -48.76 15.21
C SER A 105 21.64 -47.51 14.34
N ALA A 106 21.70 -46.28 14.84
CA ALA A 106 21.72 -45.76 16.19
C ALA A 106 21.66 -44.21 16.10
N ALA A 107 21.17 -43.60 17.18
CA ALA A 107 21.53 -42.29 17.72
C ALA A 107 21.40 -41.05 16.81
N SER A 108 20.30 -40.35 17.06
CA SER A 108 20.12 -38.90 17.09
C SER A 108 21.38 -38.02 17.13
N GLN A 109 21.29 -36.86 16.47
CA GLN A 109 21.57 -35.58 17.14
C GLN A 109 20.99 -34.40 16.35
N GLY A 110 20.09 -33.69 17.03
CA GLY A 110 19.45 -32.46 16.58
C GLY A 110 20.36 -31.24 16.65
N LEU A 111 19.82 -30.16 16.08
CA LEU A 111 20.38 -28.81 16.07
C LEU A 111 20.67 -28.32 17.51
N PHE A 112 21.79 -27.59 17.65
CA PHE A 112 22.36 -26.95 18.85
C PHE A 112 23.42 -27.74 19.64
N LYS A 113 24.68 -27.59 19.22
CA LYS A 113 25.81 -27.23 20.09
C LYS A 113 26.97 -26.64 19.26
N GLY A 114 27.50 -25.50 19.69
CA GLY A 114 28.64 -24.82 19.06
C GLY A 114 29.99 -25.25 19.62
N SER A 115 31.07 -24.98 18.87
CA SER A 115 32.34 -24.34 19.29
C SER A 115 33.45 -24.59 18.26
N PHE A 116 34.11 -23.50 17.86
CA PHE A 116 35.57 -23.32 17.71
C PHE A 116 36.46 -24.34 16.94
N GLU A 117 37.14 -23.78 15.92
CA GLU A 117 38.53 -24.00 15.46
C GLU A 117 38.91 -24.75 14.15
N ARG A 118 39.61 -23.96 13.30
CA ARG A 118 40.84 -24.19 12.50
C ARG A 118 40.89 -25.09 11.23
N GLN A 119 41.27 -24.39 10.15
CA GLN A 119 42.33 -24.69 9.15
C GLN A 119 42.33 -26.02 8.38
N GLY A 120 42.36 -25.91 7.05
CA GLY A 120 42.83 -26.98 6.15
C GLY A 120 42.55 -26.69 4.68
N GLU A 121 43.55 -26.19 3.97
CA GLU A 121 43.58 -25.97 2.52
C GLU A 121 43.55 -27.27 1.68
N SER A 122 43.32 -27.07 0.37
CA SER A 122 43.80 -27.86 -0.78
C SER A 122 43.02 -29.14 -1.13
N LEU A 123 42.93 -29.64 -2.37
CA LEU A 123 43.27 -29.24 -3.75
C LEU A 123 42.60 -30.31 -4.66
N HIS A 124 42.34 -29.96 -5.92
CA HIS A 124 42.21 -30.81 -7.13
C HIS A 124 41.82 -32.31 -7.04
N ARG A 125 40.88 -32.75 -7.89
CA ARG A 125 41.21 -33.40 -9.20
C ARG A 125 39.95 -33.65 -10.04
N ALA A 126 40.04 -33.35 -11.33
CA ALA A 126 39.13 -33.78 -12.37
C ALA A 126 39.51 -35.20 -12.84
N ASP A 127 38.53 -35.99 -13.30
CA ASP A 127 38.77 -36.94 -14.38
C ASP A 127 37.52 -37.16 -15.24
N LYS A 128 37.77 -37.37 -16.53
CA LYS A 128 36.84 -37.49 -17.65
C LYS A 128 36.59 -38.95 -18.01
N GLY A 129 35.44 -39.18 -18.66
CA GLY A 129 35.30 -40.10 -19.80
C GLY A 129 34.72 -41.49 -19.48
N LEU A 130 33.72 -41.94 -20.23
CA LEU A 130 33.90 -42.61 -21.53
C LEU A 130 32.53 -43.06 -22.10
N ASP A 131 32.40 -42.96 -23.43
CA ASP A 131 31.29 -43.43 -24.26
C ASP A 131 31.16 -44.96 -24.35
N THR A 132 29.95 -45.47 -24.64
CA THR A 132 29.77 -46.66 -25.49
C THR A 132 28.41 -46.66 -26.21
N GLN A 133 28.45 -47.07 -27.49
CA GLN A 133 27.42 -47.06 -28.53
C GLN A 133 26.53 -48.33 -28.58
N GLY A 134 25.40 -48.24 -29.31
CA GLY A 134 24.67 -49.37 -29.95
C GLY A 134 23.32 -48.89 -30.53
N ALA A 135 23.21 -48.55 -31.83
CA ALA A 135 22.84 -49.37 -33.01
C ALA A 135 21.30 -49.61 -33.20
N GLY A 136 20.72 -49.09 -34.32
CA GLY A 136 19.30 -49.19 -34.76
C GLY A 136 18.93 -50.54 -35.45
N PRO A 137 17.90 -50.69 -36.35
CA PRO A 137 17.23 -49.72 -37.27
C PRO A 137 15.68 -49.98 -37.50
N PRO A 138 14.99 -49.67 -38.64
CA PRO A 138 14.75 -48.41 -39.39
C PRO A 138 13.26 -48.08 -39.76
N ASN A 139 13.05 -46.85 -40.27
CA ASN A 139 12.08 -46.35 -41.29
C ASN A 139 10.54 -46.42 -41.10
N ALA A 140 9.86 -45.25 -41.15
CA ALA A 140 8.82 -44.92 -42.15
C ALA A 140 8.31 -43.46 -42.04
N SER A 141 8.60 -42.68 -43.09
CA SER A 141 7.79 -41.63 -43.75
C SER A 141 6.94 -40.62 -42.95
N GLU A 142 7.27 -39.34 -43.12
CA GLU A 142 6.40 -38.17 -42.93
C GLU A 142 5.07 -38.27 -43.72
N PRO A 143 4.05 -37.51 -43.29
CA PRO A 143 3.68 -36.38 -44.14
C PRO A 143 3.49 -35.07 -43.38
N SER A 144 3.97 -34.02 -44.03
CA SER A 144 3.68 -32.61 -43.82
C SER A 144 2.18 -32.32 -43.70
N GLY A 145 1.78 -31.69 -42.59
CA GLY A 145 0.46 -31.11 -42.38
C GLY A 145 0.58 -29.87 -41.52
N THR A 146 0.47 -28.71 -42.15
CA THR A 146 0.52 -27.38 -41.54
C THR A 146 -0.59 -27.17 -40.52
N SER A 147 -0.23 -26.95 -39.26
CA SER A 147 -1.02 -26.13 -38.33
C SER A 147 -0.05 -25.32 -37.50
N LYS A 148 0.06 -24.02 -37.81
CA LYS A 148 0.64 -23.05 -36.90
C LYS A 148 -0.22 -23.10 -35.64
N ASP A 149 0.31 -23.71 -34.60
CA ASP A 149 -0.29 -23.66 -33.27
C ASP A 149 -0.11 -22.22 -32.78
N ASP A 150 -1.16 -21.41 -32.97
CA ASP A 150 -1.32 -20.11 -32.32
C ASP A 150 -1.47 -20.38 -30.82
N SER A 151 -0.34 -20.64 -30.15
CA SER A 151 -0.25 -20.62 -28.71
C SER A 151 -0.51 -19.18 -28.27
N HIS A 152 -1.79 -18.86 -28.07
CA HIS A 152 -2.23 -17.66 -27.39
C HIS A 152 -1.49 -17.60 -26.05
N ASN A 153 -0.49 -16.73 -25.99
CA ASN A 153 0.12 -16.29 -24.74
C ASN A 153 -0.99 -15.66 -23.90
N ILE A 154 -1.61 -16.48 -23.04
CA ILE A 154 -2.57 -16.01 -22.07
C ILE A 154 -1.82 -14.97 -21.21
N PRO A 155 -2.30 -13.73 -21.11
CA PRO A 155 -1.64 -12.72 -20.30
C PRO A 155 -1.50 -13.25 -18.86
N VAL A 156 -0.36 -12.98 -18.22
CA VAL A 156 -0.04 -13.34 -16.81
C VAL A 156 -1.09 -12.79 -15.81
N ALA A 157 -2.09 -12.05 -16.28
CA ALA A 157 -3.25 -11.57 -15.56
C ALA A 157 -4.50 -12.49 -15.61
N PHE A 158 -4.45 -13.71 -16.18
CA PHE A 158 -5.59 -14.65 -16.14
C PHE A 158 -5.78 -15.25 -14.75
N ASN A 159 -6.29 -14.43 -13.83
CA ASN A 159 -6.60 -14.81 -12.47
C ASN A 159 -8.07 -15.22 -12.30
N ALA A 160 -8.79 -15.69 -13.31
CA ALA A 160 -10.19 -16.16 -13.19
C ALA A 160 -11.08 -15.26 -12.29
N ASN A 161 -11.01 -13.94 -12.46
CA ASN A 161 -11.69 -12.91 -11.63
C ASN A 161 -11.32 -12.90 -10.13
N ARG A 162 -10.20 -13.51 -9.72
CA ARG A 162 -9.62 -13.36 -8.38
C ARG A 162 -8.85 -12.05 -8.30
N ARG A 163 -9.00 -11.36 -7.17
CA ARG A 163 -8.24 -10.16 -6.86
C ARG A 163 -6.77 -10.51 -6.67
N THR A 164 -5.89 -9.85 -7.42
CA THR A 164 -4.44 -9.99 -7.29
C THR A 164 -3.90 -9.05 -6.23
N SER A 165 -2.88 -9.49 -5.50
CA SER A 165 -2.14 -8.60 -4.61
C SER A 165 -1.32 -7.61 -5.42
N VAL A 166 -1.24 -6.37 -4.93
CA VAL A 166 -0.34 -5.34 -5.44
C VAL A 166 0.57 -4.88 -4.32
N SER A 167 1.81 -4.55 -4.64
CA SER A 167 2.78 -4.01 -3.70
C SER A 167 3.61 -2.93 -4.38
N ALA A 168 4.27 -2.12 -3.57
CA ALA A 168 5.16 -1.06 -4.02
C ALA A 168 6.48 -1.17 -3.26
N GLU A 169 7.52 -0.51 -3.74
CA GLU A 169 8.84 -0.51 -3.11
C GLU A 169 8.76 0.03 -1.68
N ALA A 170 9.55 -0.53 -0.76
CA ALA A 170 9.65 -0.02 0.60
C ALA A 170 10.54 1.24 0.61
N LEU A 171 10.08 2.28 1.31
CA LEU A 171 10.83 3.50 1.54
C LEU A 171 11.00 3.68 3.05
N ASP A 172 12.22 3.93 3.48
CA ASP A 172 12.61 4.07 4.89
C ASP A 172 12.70 5.56 5.26
N PRO A 173 11.79 6.08 6.11
CA PRO A 173 11.78 7.49 6.49
C PRO A 173 13.05 7.98 7.20
N ASP A 174 13.75 7.10 7.93
CA ASP A 174 14.92 7.50 8.70
C ASP A 174 16.10 7.87 7.78
N ARG A 175 16.14 7.29 6.58
CA ARG A 175 17.13 7.62 5.55
C ARG A 175 16.94 9.02 4.96
N PHE A 176 15.73 9.59 5.04
CA PHE A 176 15.47 10.92 4.47
C PHE A 176 16.28 12.02 5.14
N LYS A 177 16.62 11.86 6.43
CA LYS A 177 17.46 12.82 7.18
C LYS A 177 18.94 12.74 6.82
N GLN A 178 19.39 11.59 6.34
CA GLN A 178 20.80 11.29 6.10
C GLN A 178 21.19 11.50 4.64
N ASP A 179 20.24 11.32 3.72
CA ASP A 179 20.46 11.48 2.29
C ASP A 179 20.27 12.94 1.85
N SER A 180 21.17 13.44 0.99
CA SER A 180 21.15 14.80 0.45
C SER A 180 20.29 14.94 -0.82
N TRP A 181 19.41 13.97 -1.07
CA TRP A 181 18.54 13.99 -2.23
C TRP A 181 17.69 15.25 -2.26
N LYS A 182 17.55 15.80 -3.46
CA LYS A 182 16.63 16.89 -3.72
C LYS A 182 15.74 16.47 -4.89
N PRO A 183 14.45 16.84 -4.87
CA PRO A 183 13.59 16.61 -6.01
C PRO A 183 14.23 17.23 -7.25
N PRO A 184 14.22 16.52 -8.39
CA PRO A 184 14.63 17.09 -9.66
C PRO A 184 13.93 18.42 -9.86
N LYS A 185 14.65 19.43 -10.34
CA LYS A 185 14.07 20.73 -10.68
C LYS A 185 14.27 20.97 -12.15
N ASN A 186 13.17 21.16 -12.85
CA ASN A 186 13.19 21.46 -14.27
C ASN A 186 13.04 22.97 -14.47
N ASN A 187 13.62 23.50 -15.56
CA ASN A 187 13.54 24.92 -15.90
C ASN A 187 12.19 25.23 -16.56
N LEU A 188 11.11 25.12 -15.80
CA LEU A 188 9.75 25.45 -16.24
C LEU A 188 9.52 26.97 -16.17
N SER A 189 8.85 27.53 -17.17
CA SER A 189 8.35 28.90 -17.06
C SER A 189 7.22 28.99 -16.03
N GLU A 190 7.01 30.16 -15.42
CA GLU A 190 5.93 30.35 -14.43
C GLU A 190 4.54 30.06 -15.04
N ALA A 191 4.35 30.34 -16.33
CA ALA A 191 3.12 29.98 -17.04
C ALA A 191 2.93 28.46 -17.14
N GLN A 192 3.99 27.70 -17.45
CA GLN A 192 3.95 26.24 -17.51
C GLN A 192 3.69 25.63 -16.13
N LYS A 193 4.32 26.17 -15.08
CA LYS A 193 4.08 25.71 -13.70
C LYS A 193 2.63 25.90 -13.28
N ASN A 194 2.04 27.05 -13.60
CA ASN A 194 0.65 27.34 -13.26
C ASN A 194 -0.33 26.41 -14.00
N GLU A 195 -0.09 26.16 -15.28
CA GLU A 195 -0.93 25.23 -16.05
C GLU A 195 -0.82 23.80 -15.51
N LEU A 196 0.40 23.32 -15.25
CA LEU A 196 0.63 21.99 -14.66
C LEU A 196 0.01 21.87 -13.27
N ALA A 197 0.14 22.89 -12.42
CA ALA A 197 -0.48 22.91 -11.10
C ALA A 197 -2.01 22.82 -11.18
N LYS A 198 -2.62 23.46 -12.19
CA LYS A 198 -4.05 23.37 -12.47
C LYS A 198 -4.45 21.97 -12.92
N THR A 199 -3.71 21.37 -13.85
CA THR A 199 -3.96 19.99 -14.32
C THR A 199 -3.81 18.97 -13.19
N LEU A 200 -2.75 19.09 -12.37
CA LEU A 200 -2.51 18.23 -11.21
C LEU A 200 -3.66 18.36 -10.19
N SER A 201 -4.22 19.55 -10.00
CA SER A 201 -5.34 19.78 -9.07
C SER A 201 -6.67 19.17 -9.51
N ASN A 202 -6.78 18.64 -10.73
CA ASN A 202 -7.93 17.86 -11.16
C ASN A 202 -7.72 16.35 -10.95
N ASN A 203 -6.47 15.91 -10.78
CA ASN A 203 -6.14 14.51 -10.64
C ASN A 203 -6.25 14.05 -9.17
N PHE A 204 -6.97 12.95 -8.94
CA PHE A 204 -7.29 12.48 -7.60
C PHE A 204 -6.07 12.18 -6.72
N LEU A 205 -4.92 11.80 -7.31
CA LEU A 205 -3.70 11.52 -6.57
C LEU A 205 -3.08 12.77 -5.96
N PHE A 206 -3.27 13.92 -6.59
CA PHE A 206 -2.63 15.16 -6.18
C PHE A 206 -3.58 16.09 -5.42
N ASN A 207 -4.89 15.81 -5.41
CA ASN A 207 -5.88 16.63 -4.69
C ASN A 207 -5.59 16.75 -3.20
N GLN A 208 -5.04 15.70 -2.58
CA GLN A 208 -4.73 15.66 -1.15
C GLN A 208 -3.36 16.24 -0.80
N LEU A 209 -2.56 16.62 -1.79
CA LEU A 209 -1.28 17.29 -1.55
C LEU A 209 -1.51 18.74 -1.15
N ASP A 210 -0.70 19.21 -0.22
CA ASP A 210 -0.60 20.63 0.11
C ASP A 210 0.03 21.42 -1.04
N ASN A 211 -0.15 22.74 -1.03
CA ASN A 211 0.30 23.61 -2.11
C ASN A 211 1.83 23.57 -2.32
N GLN A 212 2.61 23.35 -1.26
CA GLN A 212 4.07 23.27 -1.37
C GLN A 212 4.48 21.94 -2.01
N SER A 213 3.89 20.81 -1.61
CA SER A 213 4.12 19.53 -2.27
C SER A 213 3.68 19.55 -3.73
N LYS A 214 2.53 20.15 -4.07
CA LYS A 214 2.07 20.32 -5.46
C LYS A 214 3.07 21.09 -6.31
N ARG A 215 3.60 22.20 -5.80
CA ARG A 215 4.66 22.98 -6.49
C ARG A 215 5.93 22.16 -6.69
N THR A 216 6.34 21.41 -5.66
CA THR A 216 7.52 20.55 -5.71
C THR A 216 7.37 19.44 -6.75
N VAL A 217 6.18 18.83 -6.83
CA VAL A 217 5.83 17.85 -7.87
C VAL A 217 5.85 18.48 -9.25
N ALA A 218 5.26 19.68 -9.40
CA ALA A 218 5.24 20.39 -10.68
C ALA A 218 6.68 20.70 -11.15
N ASP A 219 7.55 21.16 -10.26
CA ASP A 219 8.96 21.43 -10.55
C ASP A 219 9.75 20.15 -10.93
N ALA A 220 9.32 18.98 -10.45
CA ALA A 220 9.94 17.69 -10.73
C ALA A 220 9.50 17.05 -12.06
N LEU A 221 8.49 17.61 -12.74
CA LEU A 221 8.03 17.09 -14.03
C LEU A 221 9.09 17.29 -15.12
N THR A 222 9.43 16.20 -15.80
CA THR A 222 10.41 16.18 -16.88
C THR A 222 9.73 16.17 -18.25
N LYS A 223 10.14 17.06 -19.15
CA LYS A 223 9.62 17.10 -20.53
C LYS A 223 10.13 15.89 -21.32
N LYS A 224 9.23 15.16 -21.96
CA LYS A 224 9.52 14.09 -22.93
C LYS A 224 8.78 14.38 -24.24
N SER A 225 9.48 14.26 -25.36
CA SER A 225 8.93 14.50 -26.70
C SER A 225 8.91 13.20 -27.49
N PHE A 226 7.83 12.99 -28.24
CA PHE A 226 7.56 11.80 -29.04
C PHE A 226 7.11 12.20 -30.44
N LYS A 227 7.47 11.41 -31.44
CA LYS A 227 7.04 11.55 -32.82
C LYS A 227 5.81 10.69 -33.09
N GLN A 228 5.07 11.00 -34.14
CA GLN A 228 3.94 10.18 -34.56
C GLN A 228 4.31 8.70 -34.71
N GLY A 229 3.48 7.83 -34.14
CA GLY A 229 3.66 6.38 -34.15
C GLY A 229 4.50 5.84 -32.99
N ASP A 230 5.23 6.69 -32.25
CA ASP A 230 6.02 6.26 -31.10
C ASP A 230 5.12 5.69 -29.99
N GLU A 231 5.51 4.53 -29.45
CA GLU A 231 4.86 3.94 -28.27
C GLU A 231 5.42 4.60 -27.01
N ILE A 232 4.60 5.40 -26.32
CA ILE A 232 4.98 6.12 -25.10
C ILE A 232 5.05 5.14 -23.91
N ILE A 233 4.08 4.23 -23.83
CA ILE A 233 4.02 3.11 -22.89
C ILE A 233 3.41 1.91 -23.61
N ARG A 234 3.80 0.70 -23.19
CA ARG A 234 3.30 -0.55 -23.77
C ARG A 234 2.54 -1.38 -22.74
N GLN A 235 1.42 -1.96 -23.14
CA GLN A 235 0.60 -2.83 -22.31
C GLN A 235 1.43 -4.03 -21.81
N GLY A 236 1.30 -4.34 -20.52
CA GLY A 236 2.02 -5.44 -19.87
C GLY A 236 3.37 -5.03 -19.26
N ASP A 237 3.96 -3.91 -19.69
CA ASP A 237 5.24 -3.45 -19.15
C ASP A 237 5.07 -2.91 -17.72
N ALA A 238 6.17 -2.91 -16.94
CA ALA A 238 6.20 -2.26 -15.65
C ALA A 238 5.97 -0.75 -15.81
N GLY A 239 5.07 -0.19 -14.99
CA GLY A 239 4.76 1.23 -15.07
C GLY A 239 5.73 2.09 -14.27
N ASP A 240 6.61 2.85 -14.93
CA ASP A 240 7.61 3.65 -14.19
C ASP A 240 7.25 5.14 -14.05
N TYR A 241 6.42 5.64 -14.97
CA TYR A 241 6.10 7.06 -15.09
C TYR A 241 4.59 7.33 -15.12
N PHE A 242 4.21 8.48 -14.61
CA PHE A 242 2.96 9.17 -14.91
C PHE A 242 3.21 10.24 -15.96
N TYR A 243 2.26 10.44 -16.87
CA TYR A 243 2.38 11.40 -17.97
C TYR A 243 1.19 12.37 -17.99
N ILE A 244 1.48 13.65 -18.22
CA ILE A 244 0.51 14.69 -18.58
C ILE A 244 0.78 15.10 -20.02
N ILE A 245 -0.24 15.12 -20.86
CA ILE A 245 -0.15 15.55 -22.26
C ILE A 245 -0.10 17.07 -22.28
N GLY A 246 1.05 17.63 -22.65
CA GLY A 246 1.25 19.07 -22.79
C GLY A 246 0.95 19.59 -24.20
N LYS A 247 1.26 18.79 -25.23
CA LYS A 247 0.96 19.11 -26.64
C LYS A 247 0.64 17.84 -27.42
N GLY A 248 -0.33 17.90 -28.33
CA GLY A 248 -0.67 16.82 -29.26
C GLY A 248 -1.67 15.79 -28.71
N ILE A 249 -1.90 14.73 -29.48
CA ILE A 249 -2.90 13.69 -29.20
C ILE A 249 -2.22 12.33 -29.01
N VAL A 250 -2.70 11.57 -28.02
CA VAL A 250 -2.26 10.21 -27.69
C VAL A 250 -3.43 9.24 -27.82
N ASP A 251 -3.22 8.16 -28.57
CA ASP A 251 -4.17 7.05 -28.73
C ASP A 251 -3.84 5.90 -27.78
N PHE A 252 -4.88 5.31 -27.17
CA PHE A 252 -4.77 4.20 -26.25
C PHE A 252 -5.33 2.92 -26.87
N TYR A 253 -4.56 1.84 -26.76
CA TYR A 253 -4.89 0.53 -27.30
C TYR A 253 -4.90 -0.52 -26.19
N ILE A 254 -5.92 -1.37 -26.17
CA ILE A 254 -6.03 -2.51 -25.25
C ILE A 254 -6.12 -3.77 -26.10
N ASN A 255 -5.18 -4.71 -25.89
CA ASN A 255 -5.06 -5.94 -26.67
C ASN A 255 -4.99 -5.66 -28.20
N GLY A 256 -4.35 -4.56 -28.58
CA GLY A 256 -4.22 -4.11 -29.97
C GLY A 256 -5.42 -3.34 -30.54
N ASN A 257 -6.56 -3.31 -29.85
CA ASN A 257 -7.75 -2.57 -30.28
C ASN A 257 -7.69 -1.13 -29.80
N HIS A 258 -7.99 -0.17 -30.68
CA HIS A 258 -8.12 1.24 -30.29
C HIS A 258 -9.29 1.40 -29.31
N ASN A 259 -9.00 1.99 -28.15
CA ASN A 259 -9.97 2.15 -27.07
C ASN A 259 -10.41 3.61 -26.91
N SER A 260 -9.46 4.55 -26.95
CA SER A 260 -9.73 5.97 -26.70
C SER A 260 -8.57 6.85 -27.16
N SER A 261 -8.84 8.14 -27.35
CA SER A 261 -7.82 9.17 -27.62
C SER A 261 -7.88 10.24 -26.53
N SER A 262 -6.75 10.87 -26.20
CA SER A 262 -6.71 12.01 -25.28
C SER A 262 -5.77 13.10 -25.79
N GLY A 263 -6.15 14.34 -25.52
CA GLY A 263 -5.42 15.52 -25.93
C GLY A 263 -4.80 16.28 -24.76
N GLU A 264 -4.40 17.52 -25.03
CA GLU A 264 -3.73 18.43 -24.10
C GLU A 264 -4.49 18.61 -22.78
N GLY A 265 -3.74 18.66 -21.68
CA GLY A 265 -4.28 18.75 -20.33
C GLY A 265 -4.78 17.41 -19.75
N SER A 266 -4.86 16.35 -20.55
CA SER A 266 -5.19 15.00 -20.06
C SER A 266 -3.97 14.30 -19.46
N SER A 267 -4.19 13.36 -18.56
CA SER A 267 -3.12 12.60 -17.89
C SER A 267 -3.37 11.10 -17.93
N PHE A 268 -2.30 10.30 -17.96
CA PHE A 268 -2.40 8.83 -17.99
C PHE A 268 -1.26 8.15 -17.24
N GLY A 269 -1.49 6.89 -16.85
CA GLY A 269 -0.50 6.09 -16.14
C GLY A 269 -0.36 6.42 -14.65
N GLU A 270 -1.35 7.07 -14.05
CA GLU A 270 -1.34 7.52 -12.65
C GLU A 270 -1.19 6.38 -11.63
N LEU A 271 -1.80 5.22 -11.87
CA LEU A 271 -1.70 4.05 -10.99
C LEU A 271 -0.26 3.56 -10.82
N ALA A 272 0.59 3.80 -11.82
CA ALA A 272 2.01 3.47 -11.79
C ALA A 272 2.78 4.28 -10.73
N LEU A 273 2.24 5.39 -10.22
CA LEU A 273 2.83 6.13 -9.10
C LEU A 273 2.56 5.49 -7.74
N MET A 274 1.48 4.71 -7.63
CA MET A 274 1.02 4.18 -6.35
C MET A 274 1.59 2.79 -6.04
N TYR A 275 1.62 1.91 -7.04
CA TYR A 275 2.09 0.54 -6.86
C TYR A 275 2.67 -0.03 -8.15
N ASN A 276 3.42 -1.11 -7.99
CA ASN A 276 4.00 -1.82 -9.11
C ASN A 276 2.93 -2.65 -9.83
N SER A 277 2.29 -2.05 -10.82
CA SER A 277 1.31 -2.72 -11.69
C SER A 277 1.76 -2.67 -13.15
N PRO A 278 1.54 -3.76 -13.92
CA PRO A 278 1.66 -3.74 -15.37
C PRO A 278 0.76 -2.65 -15.97
N ARG A 279 1.19 -2.07 -17.09
CA ARG A 279 0.37 -1.13 -17.87
C ARG A 279 -0.86 -1.84 -18.43
N ALA A 280 -2.04 -1.25 -18.21
CA ALA A 280 -3.31 -1.78 -18.69
C ALA A 280 -3.54 -1.58 -20.21
N ALA A 281 -2.87 -0.61 -20.81
CA ALA A 281 -3.00 -0.23 -22.21
C ALA A 281 -1.67 0.24 -22.79
N THR A 282 -1.52 0.14 -24.12
CA THR A 282 -0.44 0.76 -24.88
C THR A 282 -0.88 2.17 -25.26
N ALA A 283 -0.04 3.18 -25.07
CA ALA A 283 -0.30 4.55 -25.50
C ALA A 283 0.64 4.93 -26.64
N LYS A 284 0.10 5.42 -27.75
CA LYS A 284 0.85 5.80 -28.95
C LYS A 284 0.64 7.26 -29.30
N ALA A 285 1.69 7.93 -29.75
CA ALA A 285 1.60 9.30 -30.25
C ALA A 285 0.86 9.33 -31.59
N ALA A 286 -0.28 10.03 -31.65
CA ALA A 286 -1.13 10.11 -32.84
C ALA A 286 -0.80 11.35 -33.70
N SER A 287 -0.36 12.44 -33.08
CA SER A 287 0.08 13.67 -33.77
C SER A 287 1.54 13.63 -34.19
N GLU A 288 1.93 14.47 -35.16
CA GLU A 288 3.33 14.62 -35.62
C GLU A 288 4.32 14.89 -34.49
N GLU A 289 3.93 15.74 -33.54
CA GLU A 289 4.67 16.05 -32.34
C GLU A 289 3.75 15.89 -31.11
N VAL A 290 4.17 15.04 -30.18
CA VAL A 290 3.54 14.90 -28.87
C VAL A 290 4.55 15.26 -27.79
N ILE A 291 4.15 16.14 -26.87
CA ILE A 291 4.96 16.54 -25.71
C ILE A 291 4.22 16.09 -24.45
N CYS A 292 4.90 15.31 -23.62
CA CYS A 292 4.41 14.90 -22.32
C CYS A 292 5.30 15.42 -21.19
N TRP A 293 4.69 15.69 -20.05
CA TRP A 293 5.36 15.92 -18.78
C TRP A 293 5.33 14.63 -17.97
N ALA A 294 6.50 14.07 -17.70
CA ALA A 294 6.65 12.78 -17.05
C ALA A 294 7.15 12.93 -15.61
N LEU A 295 6.54 12.19 -14.68
CA LEU A 295 6.96 12.08 -13.29
C LEU A 295 7.21 10.61 -12.96
N ASP A 296 8.36 10.29 -12.38
CA ASP A 296 8.66 8.92 -11.97
C ASP A 296 8.05 8.58 -10.60
N ARG A 297 7.77 7.28 -10.42
CA ARG A 297 7.18 6.73 -9.19
C ARG A 297 7.98 7.10 -7.94
N LEU A 298 9.30 6.91 -7.97
CA LEU A 298 10.14 7.05 -6.78
C LEU A 298 10.21 8.52 -6.33
N THR A 299 10.37 9.46 -7.26
CA THR A 299 10.31 10.90 -7.00
C THR A 299 8.97 11.30 -6.43
N PHE A 300 7.85 10.86 -7.01
CA PHE A 300 6.51 11.16 -6.46
C PHE A 300 6.35 10.64 -5.03
N ARG A 301 6.65 9.35 -4.81
CA ARG A 301 6.49 8.73 -3.49
C ARG A 301 7.42 9.36 -2.45
N ARG A 302 8.64 9.73 -2.85
CA ARG A 302 9.59 10.41 -1.96
C ARG A 302 9.10 11.81 -1.59
N ILE A 303 8.64 12.62 -2.54
CA ILE A 303 8.07 13.95 -2.26
C ILE A 303 6.88 13.83 -1.30
N LEU A 304 5.97 12.89 -1.55
CA LEU A 304 4.80 12.67 -0.69
C LEU A 304 5.19 12.23 0.74
N LEU A 305 6.07 11.24 0.86
CA LEU A 305 6.50 10.73 2.16
C LEU A 305 7.33 11.75 2.94
N GLU A 306 8.22 12.48 2.27
CA GLU A 306 9.02 13.53 2.90
C GLU A 306 8.16 14.69 3.38
N GLY A 307 7.20 15.15 2.56
CA GLY A 307 6.26 16.20 2.94
C GLY A 307 5.38 15.81 4.13
N THR A 308 4.83 14.59 4.11
CA THR A 308 4.00 14.08 5.23
C THR A 308 4.82 13.85 6.50
N PHE A 309 6.04 13.31 6.38
CA PHE A 309 6.95 13.08 7.50
C PHE A 309 7.42 14.39 8.13
N ASN A 310 7.86 15.37 7.32
CA ASN A 310 8.30 16.67 7.82
C ASN A 310 7.16 17.41 8.53
N ARG A 311 5.94 17.36 7.99
CA ARG A 311 4.75 17.92 8.63
C ARG A 311 4.47 17.25 9.98
N ARG A 312 4.59 15.93 10.06
CA ARG A 312 4.43 15.20 11.33
C ARG A 312 5.47 15.61 12.37
N LEU A 313 6.75 15.69 12.00
CA LEU A 313 7.82 16.11 12.91
C LEU A 313 7.60 17.54 13.42
N MET A 314 7.19 18.44 12.53
CA MET A 314 6.86 19.82 12.87
C MET A 314 5.73 19.88 13.90
N TYR A 315 4.65 19.12 13.70
CA TYR A 315 3.55 19.06 14.67
C TYR A 315 3.93 18.38 15.97
N GLU A 316 4.68 17.29 15.95
CA GLU A 316 5.13 16.63 17.19
C GLU A 316 5.99 17.58 18.04
N ALA A 317 6.90 18.34 17.41
CA ALA A 317 7.69 19.36 18.09
C ALA A 317 6.79 20.47 18.66
N PHE A 318 5.88 21.01 17.85
CA PHE A 318 4.94 22.06 18.28
C PHE A 318 4.04 21.60 19.43
N LEU A 319 3.43 20.42 19.34
CA LEU A 319 2.51 19.89 20.36
C LEU A 319 3.23 19.54 21.66
N THR A 320 4.55 19.33 21.63
CA THR A 320 5.36 19.15 22.84
C THR A 320 5.47 20.46 23.63
N ASP A 321 5.49 21.61 22.95
CA ASP A 321 5.56 22.93 23.59
C ASP A 321 4.21 23.39 24.18
N VAL A 322 3.09 22.79 23.74
CA VAL A 322 1.73 23.16 24.16
C VAL A 322 1.44 22.63 25.56
N LYS A 323 1.38 23.53 26.55
CA LYS A 323 1.22 23.19 27.98
C LYS A 323 -0.02 22.34 28.29
N VAL A 324 -1.14 22.60 27.63
CA VAL A 324 -2.40 21.85 27.87
C VAL A 324 -2.30 20.39 27.43
N LEU A 325 -1.35 20.04 26.57
CA LEU A 325 -1.11 18.69 26.07
C LEU A 325 0.02 17.96 26.80
N SER A 326 0.58 18.55 27.86
CA SER A 326 1.67 17.96 28.65
C SER A 326 1.32 16.60 29.26
N GLY A 327 0.04 16.34 29.53
CA GLY A 327 -0.46 15.07 30.04
C GLY A 327 -0.55 13.94 29.00
N LEU A 328 -0.33 14.22 27.71
CA LEU A 328 -0.37 13.21 26.65
C LEU A 328 0.96 12.45 26.54
N SER A 329 0.89 11.16 26.24
CA SER A 329 2.05 10.36 25.84
C SER A 329 2.54 10.73 24.43
N ASN A 330 3.77 10.33 24.09
CA ASN A 330 4.31 10.51 22.73
C ASN A 330 3.41 9.88 21.66
N GLN A 331 2.86 8.68 21.92
CA GLN A 331 2.00 7.99 20.96
C GLN A 331 0.65 8.71 20.76
N GLU A 332 0.08 9.27 21.82
CA GLU A 332 -1.14 10.07 21.73
C GLU A 332 -0.89 11.39 20.99
N ARG A 333 0.23 12.06 21.26
CA ARG A 333 0.65 13.26 20.50
C ARG A 333 0.87 12.95 19.02
N SER A 334 1.48 11.81 18.66
CA SER A 334 1.61 11.42 17.26
C SER A 334 0.26 11.22 16.57
N LYS A 335 -0.70 10.54 17.23
CA LYS A 335 -2.06 10.38 16.70
C LYS A 335 -2.78 11.72 16.53
N LEU A 336 -2.56 12.65 17.45
CA LEU A 336 -3.09 14.00 17.35
C LEU A 336 -2.45 14.76 16.18
N ALA A 337 -1.13 14.71 16.02
CA ALA A 337 -0.40 15.33 14.92
C ALA A 337 -0.92 14.87 13.55
N ASP A 338 -1.22 13.59 13.40
CA ASP A 338 -1.78 13.02 12.16
C ASP A 338 -3.20 13.54 11.83
N ALA A 339 -3.95 14.01 12.84
CA ALA A 339 -5.31 14.52 12.69
C ALA A 339 -5.40 16.05 12.49
N LEU A 340 -4.27 16.77 12.59
CA LEU A 340 -4.24 18.23 12.48
C LEU A 340 -4.12 18.71 11.02
N THR A 341 -4.80 19.80 10.72
CA THR A 341 -4.71 20.51 9.43
C THR A 341 -4.23 21.93 9.63
N THR A 342 -3.36 22.43 8.75
CA THR A 342 -2.85 23.80 8.83
C THR A 342 -3.82 24.75 8.14
N GLU A 343 -4.15 25.86 8.79
CA GLU A 343 -4.87 26.99 8.20
C GLU A 343 -4.08 28.27 8.42
N ILE A 344 -4.09 29.15 7.42
CA ILE A 344 -3.35 30.41 7.43
C ILE A 344 -4.37 31.54 7.29
N TYR A 345 -4.27 32.52 8.18
CA TYR A 345 -5.13 33.68 8.25
C TYR A 345 -4.28 34.95 8.14
N GLU A 346 -4.75 35.92 7.38
CA GLU A 346 -4.09 37.21 7.21
C GLU A 346 -4.53 38.20 8.29
N LYS A 347 -3.77 39.29 8.43
CA LYS A 347 -4.09 40.35 9.40
C LYS A 347 -5.51 40.90 9.16
N GLY A 348 -6.31 40.93 10.22
CA GLY A 348 -7.70 41.39 10.22
C GLY A 348 -8.73 40.29 9.96
N ASP A 349 -8.29 39.08 9.63
CA ASP A 349 -9.21 37.95 9.44
C ASP A 349 -9.86 37.55 10.77
N LYS A 350 -11.18 37.34 10.74
CA LYS A 350 -11.94 36.78 11.85
C LYS A 350 -11.95 35.26 11.72
N ILE A 351 -11.05 34.59 12.44
CA ILE A 351 -10.86 33.14 12.41
C ILE A 351 -12.12 32.40 12.87
N VAL A 352 -12.76 32.91 13.92
CA VAL A 352 -14.10 32.49 14.35
C VAL A 352 -14.90 33.72 14.75
N LYS A 353 -16.22 33.69 14.57
CA LYS A 353 -17.10 34.79 14.99
C LYS A 353 -18.01 34.36 16.13
N GLU A 354 -18.26 35.28 17.03
CA GLU A 354 -19.24 35.10 18.12
C GLU A 354 -20.63 34.76 17.55
N GLY A 355 -21.34 33.84 18.20
CA GLY A 355 -22.66 33.36 17.79
C GLY A 355 -22.66 32.25 16.74
N GLU A 356 -21.56 32.03 16.00
CA GLU A 356 -21.49 30.94 15.02
C GLU A 356 -21.36 29.57 15.70
N LYS A 357 -21.81 28.51 15.02
CA LYS A 357 -21.64 27.13 15.51
C LYS A 357 -20.16 26.74 15.41
N GLY A 358 -19.57 26.32 16.53
CA GLY A 358 -18.17 25.89 16.57
C GLY A 358 -18.01 24.39 16.38
N GLU A 359 -17.40 23.96 15.28
CA GLU A 359 -17.10 22.53 15.01
C GLU A 359 -15.60 22.20 15.04
N ASN A 360 -14.77 23.23 15.20
CA ASN A 360 -13.31 23.13 15.13
C ASN A 360 -12.64 23.68 16.40
N PHE A 361 -11.51 23.09 16.76
CA PHE A 361 -10.60 23.54 17.80
C PHE A 361 -9.27 23.95 17.17
N PHE A 362 -8.61 24.97 17.71
CA PHE A 362 -7.43 25.56 17.09
C PHE A 362 -6.29 25.71 18.08
N PHE A 363 -5.07 25.38 17.62
CA PHE A 363 -3.81 25.70 18.28
C PHE A 363 -3.08 26.77 17.47
N ILE A 364 -2.55 27.80 18.12
CA ILE A 364 -1.79 28.86 17.45
C ILE A 364 -0.33 28.42 17.32
N GLU A 365 0.09 28.17 16.10
CA GLU A 365 1.46 27.77 15.78
C GLU A 365 2.37 29.00 15.66
N LYS A 366 1.86 30.06 15.03
CA LYS A 366 2.56 31.32 14.80
C LYS A 366 1.56 32.48 14.71
N GLY A 367 2.00 33.66 15.11
CA GLY A 367 1.22 34.90 15.03
C GLY A 367 0.52 35.22 16.35
N SER A 368 -0.28 36.27 16.33
CA SER A 368 -0.99 36.81 17.49
C SER A 368 -2.45 37.11 17.16
N CYS A 369 -3.36 36.77 18.07
CA CYS A 369 -4.79 37.00 17.93
C CYS A 369 -5.36 37.83 19.07
N HIS A 370 -6.41 38.59 18.79
CA HIS A 370 -7.32 39.13 19.80
C HIS A 370 -8.56 38.28 19.92
N VAL A 371 -8.95 37.97 21.16
CA VAL A 371 -10.28 37.47 21.50
C VAL A 371 -11.13 38.67 21.86
N ILE A 372 -12.20 38.90 21.09
CA ILE A 372 -13.09 40.05 21.18
C ILE A 372 -14.48 39.51 21.54
N LYS A 373 -15.07 40.03 22.61
CA LYS A 373 -16.44 39.70 23.02
C LYS A 373 -17.34 40.92 22.84
N GLU A 374 -18.52 40.71 22.25
CA GLU A 374 -19.50 41.76 22.05
C GLU A 374 -19.88 42.42 23.38
N GLY A 375 -19.90 43.76 23.40
CA GLY A 375 -20.15 44.55 24.60
C GLY A 375 -18.99 44.65 25.61
N LYS A 376 -17.93 43.84 25.49
CA LYS A 376 -16.74 43.90 26.39
C LYS A 376 -15.45 44.31 25.68
N GLY A 377 -15.40 44.26 24.35
CA GLY A 377 -14.20 44.57 23.58
C GLY A 377 -13.17 43.43 23.66
N VAL A 378 -11.88 43.76 23.59
CA VAL A 378 -10.78 42.78 23.64
C VAL A 378 -10.67 42.19 25.05
N VAL A 379 -10.94 40.90 25.19
CA VAL A 379 -10.92 40.19 26.49
C VAL A 379 -9.62 39.42 26.73
N LYS A 380 -8.94 38.98 25.67
CA LYS A 380 -7.69 38.20 25.78
C LYS A 380 -6.82 38.38 24.54
N LYS A 381 -5.50 38.34 24.73
CA LYS A 381 -4.49 38.21 23.66
C LYS A 381 -3.98 36.78 23.65
N LEU A 382 -3.88 36.17 22.47
CA LEU A 382 -3.36 34.83 22.27
C LEU A 382 -2.15 34.88 21.34
N GLY A 383 -1.17 34.01 21.56
CA GLY A 383 0.01 33.87 20.71
C GLY A 383 0.43 32.41 20.54
N LYS A 384 1.67 32.20 20.06
CA LYS A 384 2.22 30.86 19.85
C LYS A 384 2.09 29.98 21.10
N GLY A 385 1.55 28.78 20.90
CA GLY A 385 1.34 27.77 21.94
C GLY A 385 0.02 27.89 22.70
N ASP A 386 -0.70 29.01 22.52
CA ASP A 386 -2.08 29.14 23.00
C ASP A 386 -3.07 28.42 22.07
N TYR A 387 -4.31 28.29 22.53
CA TYR A 387 -5.40 27.63 21.82
C TYR A 387 -6.71 28.40 21.99
N PHE A 388 -7.70 28.05 21.18
CA PHE A 388 -9.07 28.56 21.31
C PHE A 388 -10.10 27.64 20.64
N GLY A 389 -11.36 27.84 21.03
CA GLY A 389 -12.51 27.13 20.44
C GLY A 389 -12.97 25.90 21.23
N GLU A 390 -12.35 25.63 22.37
CA GLU A 390 -12.66 24.54 23.29
C GLU A 390 -14.09 24.64 23.85
N VAL A 391 -14.54 25.84 24.22
CA VAL A 391 -15.85 26.03 24.90
C VAL A 391 -17.01 25.57 24.04
N ALA A 392 -16.95 25.84 22.73
CA ALA A 392 -18.00 25.43 21.79
C ALA A 392 -18.10 23.90 21.65
N LEU A 393 -16.97 23.19 21.76
CA LEU A 393 -16.94 21.73 21.63
C LEU A 393 -17.22 21.02 22.95
N LEU A 394 -16.83 21.62 24.09
CA LEU A 394 -17.04 21.06 25.42
C LEU A 394 -18.51 21.17 25.86
N ASN A 395 -19.13 22.32 25.60
CA ASN A 395 -20.45 22.65 26.14
C ASN A 395 -21.57 22.64 25.07
N ASP A 396 -21.23 22.30 23.81
CA ASP A 396 -22.13 22.36 22.64
C ASP A 396 -22.82 23.72 22.47
N LEU A 397 -22.09 24.79 22.82
CA LEU A 397 -22.53 26.18 22.73
C LEU A 397 -22.02 26.83 21.42
N PRO A 398 -22.69 27.89 20.92
CA PRO A 398 -22.11 28.73 19.87
C PRO A 398 -20.80 29.37 20.36
N ARG A 399 -19.98 29.86 19.43
CA ARG A 399 -18.76 30.60 19.72
C ARG A 399 -19.08 31.78 20.65
N GLN A 400 -18.37 31.84 21.77
CA GLN A 400 -18.62 32.82 22.85
C GLN A 400 -17.90 34.15 22.66
N ALA A 401 -17.03 34.24 21.67
CA ALA A 401 -16.24 35.41 21.31
C ALA A 401 -15.75 35.26 19.86
N THR A 402 -15.45 36.39 19.24
CA THR A 402 -14.76 36.48 17.95
C THR A 402 -13.25 36.40 18.17
N VAL A 403 -12.53 35.64 17.36
CA VAL A 403 -11.05 35.64 17.35
C VAL A 403 -10.57 36.29 16.07
N GLU A 404 -9.81 37.37 16.20
CA GLU A 404 -9.29 38.17 15.08
C GLU A 404 -7.76 38.12 15.02
N ALA A 405 -7.21 37.89 13.84
CA ALA A 405 -5.78 37.85 13.57
C ALA A 405 -5.16 39.26 13.53
N LEU A 406 -4.06 39.47 14.25
CA LEU A 406 -3.37 40.78 14.32
C LEU A 406 -2.20 40.90 13.35
N ASP A 407 -1.66 39.77 12.96
CA ASP A 407 -0.62 39.56 11.97
C ASP A 407 -1.00 38.32 11.13
N THR A 408 -0.08 37.80 10.31
CA THR A 408 -0.30 36.52 9.62
C THR A 408 -0.24 35.39 10.64
N VAL A 409 -1.39 34.79 10.94
CA VAL A 409 -1.56 33.73 11.94
C VAL A 409 -1.62 32.38 11.25
N ILE A 410 -0.83 31.43 11.75
CA ILE A 410 -0.86 30.04 11.33
C ILE A 410 -1.44 29.23 12.49
N VAL A 411 -2.51 28.50 12.22
CA VAL A 411 -3.17 27.63 13.21
C VAL A 411 -3.16 26.18 12.76
N ALA A 412 -3.05 25.28 13.73
CA ALA A 412 -3.34 23.87 13.56
C ALA A 412 -4.78 23.59 14.03
N THR A 413 -5.63 23.15 13.10
CA THR A 413 -7.05 22.89 13.33
C THR A 413 -7.30 21.42 13.62
N LEU A 414 -8.17 21.15 14.59
CA LEU A 414 -8.68 19.84 14.96
C LEU A 414 -10.22 19.86 14.92
N GLY A 415 -10.84 18.99 14.12
CA GLY A 415 -12.31 18.88 14.08
C GLY A 415 -12.92 18.25 15.34
N LYS A 416 -14.22 18.45 15.56
CA LYS A 416 -15.00 17.93 16.72
C LYS A 416 -14.79 16.43 17.00
N SER A 417 -14.76 15.61 15.95
CA SER A 417 -14.52 14.16 16.10
C SER A 417 -13.12 13.84 16.60
N GLY A 418 -12.10 14.56 16.11
CA GLY A 418 -10.72 14.48 16.57
C GLY A 418 -10.58 14.99 18.01
N PHE A 419 -11.21 16.13 18.33
CA PHE A 419 -11.22 16.70 19.69
C PHE A 419 -11.73 15.70 20.72
N THR A 420 -12.87 15.07 20.45
CA THR A 420 -13.52 14.13 21.39
C THR A 420 -12.71 12.84 21.58
N ARG A 421 -12.05 12.36 20.51
CA ARG A 421 -11.39 11.04 20.49
C ARG A 421 -9.91 11.10 20.87
N LEU A 422 -9.21 12.20 20.56
CA LEU A 422 -7.74 12.25 20.57
C LEU A 422 -7.14 13.09 21.70
N LEU A 423 -7.91 14.01 22.30
CA LEU A 423 -7.38 14.87 23.37
C LEU A 423 -7.30 14.18 24.74
N GLY A 424 -8.06 13.09 24.96
CA GLY A 424 -7.94 12.26 26.15
C GLY A 424 -7.91 13.08 27.47
N PRO A 425 -6.89 12.92 28.32
CA PRO A 425 -6.75 13.67 29.59
C PRO A 425 -6.68 15.19 29.44
N ALA A 426 -6.25 15.71 28.28
CA ALA A 426 -6.17 17.16 28.06
C ALA A 426 -7.56 17.82 28.12
N VAL A 427 -8.63 17.07 27.87
CA VAL A 427 -10.01 17.56 28.00
C VAL A 427 -10.32 18.01 29.42
N GLU A 428 -9.79 17.32 30.44
CA GLU A 428 -10.01 17.71 31.84
C GLU A 428 -9.31 19.01 32.18
N VAL A 429 -8.09 19.21 31.68
CA VAL A 429 -7.35 20.46 31.82
C VAL A 429 -8.11 21.60 31.12
N LEU A 430 -8.62 21.37 29.91
CA LEU A 430 -9.43 22.34 29.18
C LEU A 430 -10.70 22.73 29.95
N LYS A 431 -11.42 21.76 30.53
CA LYS A 431 -12.60 22.02 31.37
C LYS A 431 -12.27 22.85 32.60
N SER A 432 -11.14 22.59 33.26
CA SER A 432 -10.72 23.35 34.44
C SER A 432 -10.42 24.83 34.15
N GLN A 433 -10.04 25.13 32.90
CA GLN A 433 -9.68 26.47 32.44
C GLN A 433 -10.83 27.15 31.68
N ASP A 434 -12.01 26.54 31.62
CA ASP A 434 -13.17 27.09 30.92
C ASP A 434 -13.68 28.35 31.64
N PRO A 435 -13.66 29.53 30.99
CA PRO A 435 -14.11 30.77 31.59
C PRO A 435 -15.61 30.78 31.92
N THR A 436 -16.44 29.96 31.25
CA THR A 436 -17.88 29.90 31.53
C THR A 436 -18.17 29.25 32.89
N HIS A 437 -17.37 28.28 33.32
CA HIS A 437 -17.50 27.62 34.62
C HIS A 437 -17.14 28.53 35.80
N GLN A 438 -16.18 29.43 35.63
CA GLN A 438 -15.77 30.37 36.68
C GLN A 438 -16.87 31.41 36.99
N THR A 439 -17.57 31.90 35.96
CA THR A 439 -18.71 32.82 36.14
C THR A 439 -19.91 32.17 36.84
N ALA A 440 -20.15 30.88 36.66
CA ALA A 440 -21.26 30.18 37.33
C ALA A 440 -21.03 29.99 38.84
N GLN A 441 -19.76 29.86 39.27
CA GLN A 441 -19.41 29.74 40.69
C GLN A 441 -19.33 31.10 41.42
N SER A 442 -19.22 32.22 40.70
CA SER A 442 -19.22 33.56 41.31
C SER A 442 -20.62 34.17 41.45
N ALA A 443 -21.64 33.48 40.94
CA ALA A 443 -23.03 33.94 40.91
C ALA A 443 -23.95 33.18 41.89
N ASN A 444 -23.37 32.39 42.80
CA ASN A 444 -24.09 31.67 43.86
C ASN A 444 -23.67 32.14 45.25
#